data_AF-A0A1V6Q8I7-F1
#
_entry.id   AF-A0A1V6Q8I7-F1
#
_cell.length_a   1.000
_cell.length_b   1.000
_cell.length_c   1.000
_cell.angle_alpha   90.00
_cell.angle_beta   90.00
_cell.angle_gamma   90.00
#
_symmetry.space_group_name_H-M   'P 1'
#
loop_
_entity.id
_entity.type
_entity.pdbx_description
1 polymer ?
#
loop_
_entity_poly.entity_id
_entity_poly.type
_entity_poly.pdbx_seq_one_letter_code
_entity_poly.pdbx_strand_id
1 'polypeptide(L)'
;MARGVLNAAKAASNVVSINQKYTVQSTGVWERIRRLFAIDPERSTGIPLNSQYRLPTPGSLPPLAYDDPVTLPAGDIADNPYWKRDARRSYPQLSTVRQADAVGLLTVGSQAAPKNDILKIGEAGEQQLVAVKEQGEERGLAALFEQDKKSIQGVFGTNGLPPTPCNINTVPQSSQSKYELGTENGYPEKYPCRTFV
;
A
#
# COMPACT_ATOMS: atom_id res chain seq x y z
N MET A 1 19.41 -21.90 33.10
CA MET A 1 18.39 -22.96 33.04
C MET A 1 16.98 -22.42 32.78
N ALA A 2 16.47 -21.46 33.55
CA ALA A 2 15.09 -20.94 33.39
C ALA A 2 14.75 -20.33 32.01
N ARG A 3 15.66 -19.54 31.41
CA ARG A 3 15.44 -18.92 30.08
C ARG A 3 15.36 -19.94 28.92
N GLY A 4 16.07 -21.07 29.02
CA GLY A 4 16.01 -22.13 28.01
C GLY A 4 14.67 -22.88 28.04
N VAL A 5 14.11 -23.08 29.23
CA VAL A 5 12.79 -23.71 29.43
C VAL A 5 11.67 -22.81 28.92
N LEU A 6 11.75 -21.49 29.16
CA LEU A 6 10.80 -20.50 28.63
C LEU A 6 10.78 -20.46 27.10
N ASN A 7 11.95 -20.51 26.45
CA ASN A 7 12.05 -20.53 25.00
C ASN A 7 11.56 -21.85 24.39
N ALA A 8 11.82 -22.99 25.06
CA ALA A 8 11.26 -24.29 24.65
C ALA A 8 9.73 -24.34 24.80
N ALA A 9 9.17 -23.73 25.84
CA ALA A 9 7.73 -23.61 26.04
C ALA A 9 7.06 -22.70 25.00
N LYS A 10 7.71 -21.58 24.62
CA LYS A 10 7.22 -20.69 23.55
C LYS A 10 7.39 -21.30 22.14
N ALA A 11 8.42 -22.11 21.91
CA ALA A 11 8.50 -22.90 20.69
C ALA A 11 7.41 -23.98 20.63
N ALA A 12 7.14 -24.64 21.77
CA ALA A 12 6.08 -25.63 21.91
C ALA A 12 4.67 -25.05 21.70
N SER A 13 4.45 -23.75 21.91
CA SER A 13 3.13 -23.12 21.66
C SER A 13 2.75 -23.07 20.17
N ASN A 14 3.73 -23.11 19.26
CA ASN A 14 3.49 -23.15 17.82
C ASN A 14 3.63 -24.57 17.24
N VAL A 15 3.98 -25.57 18.06
CA VAL A 15 4.06 -26.97 17.62
C VAL A 15 2.65 -27.55 17.55
N VAL A 16 2.19 -27.79 16.33
CA VAL A 16 0.91 -28.47 16.06
C VAL A 16 1.11 -29.97 16.20
N SER A 17 0.16 -30.64 16.87
CA SER A 17 0.22 -32.09 17.06
C SER A 17 0.10 -32.84 15.73
N ILE A 18 0.79 -33.97 15.58
CA ILE A 18 0.73 -34.82 14.39
C ILE A 18 -0.70 -35.27 14.07
N ASN A 19 -1.54 -35.49 15.09
CA ASN A 19 -2.94 -35.87 14.93
C ASN A 19 -3.80 -34.80 14.25
N GLN A 20 -3.34 -33.54 14.28
CA GLN A 20 -3.99 -32.40 13.60
C GLN A 20 -3.40 -32.16 12.20
N LYS A 21 -2.42 -32.99 11.77
CA LYS A 21 -1.80 -32.91 10.44
C LYS A 21 -2.43 -33.95 9.52
N TYR A 22 -2.84 -33.49 8.34
CA TYR A 22 -3.51 -34.30 7.31
C TYR A 22 -2.53 -35.18 6.53
N THR A 23 -1.84 -36.08 7.23
CA THR A 23 -0.87 -37.01 6.65
C THR A 23 -1.09 -38.43 7.15
N VAL A 24 -0.71 -39.44 6.36
CA VAL A 24 -0.75 -40.85 6.76
C VAL A 24 0.19 -41.08 7.96
N GLN A 25 -0.35 -41.69 9.01
CA GLN A 25 0.34 -41.93 10.27
C GLN A 25 0.61 -43.42 10.50
N SER A 26 1.61 -43.71 11.34
CA SER A 26 1.79 -45.04 11.90
C SER A 26 0.67 -45.35 12.89
N THR A 27 0.34 -46.63 13.06
CA THR A 27 -0.73 -47.09 13.97
C THR A 27 -0.25 -48.19 14.91
N GLY A 28 -0.87 -48.30 16.09
CA GLY A 28 -0.60 -49.38 17.05
C GLY A 28 0.83 -49.34 17.61
N VAL A 29 1.50 -50.48 17.65
CA VAL A 29 2.87 -50.61 18.21
C VAL A 29 3.88 -49.77 17.42
N TRP A 30 3.71 -49.64 16.10
CA TRP A 30 4.60 -48.86 15.24
C TRP A 30 4.58 -47.37 15.55
N GLU A 31 3.45 -46.81 15.99
CA GLU A 31 3.39 -45.41 16.43
C GLU A 31 4.16 -45.19 17.74
N ARG A 32 4.14 -46.16 18.66
CA ARG A 32 4.93 -46.11 19.89
C ARG A 32 6.44 -46.14 19.58
N ILE A 33 6.84 -47.01 18.67
CA ILE A 33 8.22 -47.12 18.19
C ILE A 33 8.64 -45.80 17.51
N ARG A 34 7.82 -45.27 16.60
CA ARG A 34 8.09 -44.00 15.90
C ARG A 34 8.29 -42.86 16.90
N ARG A 35 7.40 -42.71 17.89
CA ARG A 35 7.50 -41.66 18.91
C ARG A 35 8.74 -41.81 19.80
N LEU A 36 9.20 -43.04 20.04
CA LEU A 36 10.41 -43.29 20.83
C LEU A 36 11.70 -42.95 20.07
N PHE A 37 11.74 -43.22 18.77
CA PHE A 37 12.97 -43.06 17.96
C PHE A 37 13.03 -41.78 17.12
N ALA A 38 11.93 -41.03 16.97
CA ALA A 38 11.92 -39.76 16.24
C ALA A 38 12.59 -38.63 17.05
N ILE A 39 13.42 -37.84 16.38
CA ILE A 39 14.01 -36.60 16.96
C ILE A 39 12.92 -35.60 17.33
N ASP A 40 11.87 -35.52 16.50
CA ASP A 40 10.67 -34.72 16.72
C ASP A 40 9.44 -35.61 16.46
N PRO A 41 8.73 -36.08 17.50
CA PRO A 41 7.58 -36.98 17.34
C PRO A 41 6.37 -36.29 16.70
N GLU A 42 6.31 -34.96 16.70
CA GLU A 42 5.23 -34.20 16.08
C GLU A 42 5.50 -33.96 14.58
N ARG A 43 6.69 -34.29 14.06
CA ARG A 43 6.99 -34.25 12.62
C ARG A 43 6.21 -35.35 11.87
N SER A 44 5.57 -34.95 10.77
CA SER A 44 4.79 -35.82 9.88
C SER A 44 5.65 -36.50 8.80
N THR A 45 5.13 -37.58 8.21
CA THR A 45 5.73 -38.29 7.06
C THR A 45 5.60 -37.53 5.73
N GLY A 46 4.69 -36.54 5.65
CA GLY A 46 4.45 -35.74 4.45
C GLY A 46 3.65 -36.46 3.36
N ILE A 47 3.12 -37.65 3.63
CA ILE A 47 2.26 -38.39 2.69
C ILE A 47 0.80 -37.96 2.95
N PRO A 48 0.10 -37.32 2.00
CA PRO A 48 -1.29 -36.90 2.19
C PRO A 48 -2.24 -38.09 2.40
N LEU A 49 -3.34 -37.85 3.11
CA LEU A 49 -4.39 -38.87 3.28
C LEU A 49 -5.17 -39.04 1.98
N ASN A 50 -5.01 -40.17 1.29
CA ASN A 50 -5.67 -40.47 0.01
C ASN A 50 -7.20 -40.35 0.04
N SER A 51 -7.83 -40.58 1.20
CA SER A 51 -9.29 -40.51 1.37
C SER A 51 -9.84 -39.08 1.44
N GLN A 52 -9.00 -38.08 1.66
CA GLN A 52 -9.41 -36.68 1.85
C GLN A 52 -8.70 -35.73 0.89
N TYR A 53 -7.45 -36.02 0.54
CA TYR A 53 -6.66 -35.18 -0.34
C TYR A 53 -7.07 -35.40 -1.79
N ARG A 54 -7.65 -34.36 -2.41
CA ARG A 54 -8.06 -34.36 -3.83
C ARG A 54 -9.06 -35.48 -4.16
N LEU A 55 -9.91 -35.82 -3.20
CA LEU A 55 -11.02 -36.74 -3.34
C LEU A 55 -12.28 -36.08 -2.76
N PRO A 56 -13.29 -35.73 -3.56
CA PRO A 56 -13.45 -35.97 -5.00
C PRO A 56 -12.36 -35.32 -5.87
N THR A 57 -12.08 -35.93 -7.04
CA THR A 57 -11.16 -35.31 -8.00
C THR A 57 -11.80 -34.02 -8.54
N PRO A 58 -11.01 -33.01 -8.94
CA PRO A 58 -11.56 -31.73 -9.39
C PRO A 58 -12.61 -31.84 -10.51
N GLY A 59 -12.45 -32.81 -11.43
CA GLY A 59 -13.39 -33.05 -12.53
C GLY A 59 -14.62 -33.90 -12.18
N SER A 60 -14.73 -34.38 -10.95
CA SER A 60 -15.91 -35.12 -10.46
C SER A 60 -16.93 -34.23 -9.74
N LEU A 61 -16.64 -32.93 -9.63
CA LEU A 61 -17.62 -31.95 -9.17
C LEU A 61 -18.71 -31.78 -10.24
N PRO A 62 -19.99 -31.58 -9.85
CA PRO A 62 -21.05 -31.33 -10.80
C PRO A 62 -20.73 -30.11 -11.68
N PRO A 63 -20.78 -30.21 -13.01
CA PRO A 63 -20.39 -29.11 -13.91
C PRO A 63 -21.19 -27.82 -13.72
N LEU A 64 -22.40 -27.91 -13.19
CA LEU A 64 -23.32 -26.80 -12.95
C LEU A 64 -23.36 -26.34 -11.47
N ALA A 65 -22.43 -26.82 -10.64
CA ALA A 65 -22.37 -26.40 -9.24
C ALA A 65 -21.74 -25.01 -9.05
N TYR A 66 -21.10 -24.46 -10.08
CA TYR A 66 -20.44 -23.16 -10.01
C TYR A 66 -21.20 -22.14 -10.84
N ASP A 67 -21.50 -21.01 -10.19
CA ASP A 67 -22.01 -19.81 -10.82
C ASP A 67 -20.96 -18.70 -10.68
N ASP A 68 -20.76 -17.92 -11.75
CA ASP A 68 -19.82 -16.81 -11.74
C ASP A 68 -20.26 -15.76 -10.70
N PRO A 69 -19.42 -15.44 -9.70
CA PRO A 69 -19.80 -14.47 -8.68
C PRO A 69 -19.85 -13.07 -9.28
N VAL A 70 -20.97 -12.39 -9.06
CA VAL A 70 -21.17 -10.98 -9.42
C VAL A 70 -21.31 -10.14 -8.17
N THR A 71 -20.73 -8.95 -8.17
CA THR A 71 -20.85 -8.00 -7.05
C THR A 71 -21.89 -6.93 -7.37
N LEU A 72 -22.69 -6.54 -6.39
CA LEU A 72 -23.52 -5.34 -6.49
C LEU A 72 -22.66 -4.12 -6.16
N PRO A 73 -22.72 -3.02 -6.95
CA PRO A 73 -23.71 -2.73 -8.00
C PRO A 73 -23.32 -3.19 -9.43
N ALA A 74 -22.16 -3.81 -9.64
CA ALA A 74 -21.65 -4.12 -10.98
C ALA A 74 -22.50 -5.15 -11.76
N GLY A 75 -23.16 -6.09 -11.07
CA GLY A 75 -24.04 -7.09 -11.66
C GLY A 75 -25.50 -6.66 -11.83
N ASP A 76 -25.87 -5.43 -11.47
CA ASP A 76 -27.25 -4.97 -11.58
C ASP A 76 -27.67 -4.81 -13.05
N ILE A 77 -28.87 -5.27 -13.38
CA ILE A 77 -29.47 -5.24 -14.72
C ILE A 77 -30.21 -3.93 -15.00
N ALA A 78 -30.59 -3.20 -13.95
CA ALA A 78 -31.22 -1.88 -14.03
C ALA A 78 -30.23 -0.81 -13.55
N ASP A 79 -30.39 0.42 -14.05
CA ASP A 79 -29.66 1.61 -13.58
C ASP A 79 -28.11 1.51 -13.52
N ASN A 80 -27.51 0.57 -14.25
CA ASN A 80 -26.06 0.30 -14.28
C ASN A 80 -25.41 0.61 -15.66
N PRO A 81 -25.52 1.84 -16.18
CA PRO A 81 -24.95 2.18 -17.47
C PRO A 81 -23.42 2.18 -17.41
N TYR A 82 -22.77 1.62 -18.43
CA TYR A 82 -21.32 1.42 -18.47
C TYR A 82 -20.51 2.71 -18.25
N TRP A 83 -20.95 3.85 -18.79
CA TRP A 83 -20.22 5.12 -18.69
C TRP A 83 -20.05 5.64 -17.25
N LYS A 84 -20.94 5.28 -16.31
CA LYS A 84 -20.80 5.64 -14.89
C LYS A 84 -19.71 4.84 -14.18
N ARG A 85 -19.40 3.64 -14.68
CA ARG A 85 -18.41 2.72 -14.13
C ARG A 85 -17.17 2.57 -15.02
N ASP A 86 -17.05 3.40 -16.06
CA ASP A 86 -15.90 3.40 -16.96
C ASP A 86 -14.73 4.16 -16.34
N ALA A 87 -14.03 3.49 -15.41
CA ALA A 87 -12.81 4.02 -14.79
C ALA A 87 -11.66 4.15 -15.80
N ARG A 88 -11.66 3.37 -16.89
CA ARG A 88 -10.61 3.41 -17.92
C ARG A 88 -10.61 4.75 -18.65
N ARG A 89 -11.79 5.30 -18.99
CA ARG A 89 -11.89 6.61 -19.65
C ARG A 89 -11.83 7.78 -18.67
N SER A 90 -12.11 7.52 -17.39
CA SER A 90 -12.09 8.53 -16.31
C SER A 90 -10.74 8.59 -15.60
N TYR A 91 -9.63 8.36 -16.31
CA TYR A 91 -8.30 8.38 -15.72
C TYR A 91 -7.85 9.81 -15.41
N PRO A 92 -7.07 10.03 -14.32
CA PRO A 92 -6.52 11.35 -14.03
C PRO A 92 -5.51 11.75 -15.10
N GLN A 93 -5.65 12.96 -15.65
CA GLN A 93 -4.73 13.49 -16.67
C GLN A 93 -3.39 13.86 -16.04
N LEU A 94 -2.31 13.65 -16.79
CA LEU A 94 -0.97 14.09 -16.38
C LEU A 94 -0.87 15.61 -16.43
N SER A 95 -0.67 16.24 -15.27
CA SER A 95 -0.38 17.66 -15.17
C SER A 95 1.13 17.89 -15.31
N THR A 96 1.55 18.64 -16.34
CA THR A 96 2.94 19.10 -16.48
C THR A 96 3.00 20.60 -16.21
N VAL A 97 4.00 21.04 -15.44
CA VAL A 97 4.19 22.45 -15.07
C VAL A 97 5.54 22.89 -15.61
N ARG A 98 5.55 23.86 -16.53
CA ARG A 98 6.77 24.50 -17.04
C ARG A 98 7.17 25.68 -16.16
N GLN A 99 8.38 26.20 -16.36
CA GLN A 99 8.83 27.39 -15.63
C GLN A 99 7.91 28.60 -15.88
N ALA A 100 7.44 28.81 -17.10
CA ALA A 100 6.51 29.88 -17.44
C ALA A 100 5.17 29.74 -16.69
N ASP A 101 4.64 28.51 -16.56
CA ASP A 101 3.41 28.25 -15.82
C ASP A 101 3.58 28.57 -14.33
N ALA A 102 4.73 28.21 -13.75
CA ALA A 102 5.07 28.54 -12.37
C ALA A 102 5.22 30.06 -12.16
N VAL A 103 5.86 30.78 -13.09
CA VAL A 103 5.93 32.26 -13.06
C VAL A 103 4.54 32.87 -13.08
N GLY A 104 3.65 32.36 -13.94
CA GLY A 104 2.24 32.75 -13.98
C GLY A 104 1.55 32.60 -12.62
N LEU A 105 1.61 31.40 -12.04
CA LEU A 105 1.01 31.10 -10.74
C LEU A 105 1.56 31.98 -9.62
N LEU A 106 2.87 32.25 -9.62
CA LEU A 106 3.50 33.13 -8.62
C LEU A 106 3.14 34.61 -8.82
N THR A 107 2.89 35.05 -10.06
CA THR A 107 2.61 36.47 -10.37
C THR A 107 1.15 36.82 -10.14
N VAL A 108 0.21 36.04 -10.70
CA VAL A 108 -1.23 36.35 -10.68
C VAL A 108 -2.04 35.50 -9.70
N GLY A 109 -1.45 34.46 -9.13
CA GLY A 109 -2.12 33.54 -8.23
C GLY A 109 -2.75 32.34 -8.94
N SER A 110 -3.67 31.67 -8.26
CA SER A 110 -4.38 30.48 -8.76
C SER A 110 -5.89 30.71 -8.75
N GLN A 111 -6.66 29.81 -9.36
CA GLN A 111 -8.12 29.87 -9.29
C GLN A 111 -8.64 29.81 -7.83
N ALA A 112 -7.97 29.05 -6.96
CA ALA A 112 -8.36 28.94 -5.56
C ALA A 112 -7.96 30.16 -4.71
N ALA A 113 -6.88 30.85 -5.10
CA ALA A 113 -6.36 32.03 -4.41
C ALA A 113 -5.82 33.04 -5.44
N PRO A 114 -6.70 33.82 -6.09
CA PRO A 114 -6.29 34.83 -7.06
C PRO A 114 -5.67 36.04 -6.34
N LYS A 115 -4.59 36.60 -6.90
CA LYS A 115 -4.02 37.86 -6.40
C LYS A 115 -4.83 39.02 -6.99
N ASN A 116 -5.97 39.32 -6.36
CA ASN A 116 -6.94 40.32 -6.84
C ASN A 116 -6.34 41.73 -7.03
N ASP A 117 -5.26 42.04 -6.31
CA ASP A 117 -4.56 43.33 -6.44
C ASP A 117 -3.74 43.43 -7.74
N ILE A 118 -3.39 42.30 -8.34
CA ILE A 118 -2.50 42.20 -9.51
C ILE A 118 -3.27 41.76 -10.76
N LEU A 119 -4.18 40.79 -10.63
CA LEU A 119 -4.94 40.26 -11.74
C LEU A 119 -6.06 41.22 -12.14
N LYS A 120 -5.95 41.82 -13.32
CA LYS A 120 -7.01 42.67 -13.89
C LYS A 120 -8.20 41.83 -14.34
N ILE A 121 -9.39 42.43 -14.35
CA ILE A 121 -10.64 41.78 -14.74
C ILE A 121 -10.92 42.05 -16.23
N GLY A 122 -11.47 41.06 -16.93
CA GLY A 122 -11.87 41.16 -18.33
C GLY A 122 -10.69 41.07 -19.30
N GLU A 123 -10.80 41.74 -20.46
CA GLU A 123 -9.81 41.69 -21.55
C GLU A 123 -8.40 42.11 -21.09
N ALA A 124 -8.31 43.07 -20.16
CA ALA A 124 -7.04 43.50 -19.58
C ALA A 124 -6.34 42.40 -18.76
N GLY A 125 -7.10 41.47 -18.17
CA GLY A 125 -6.58 40.29 -17.49
C GLY A 125 -6.09 39.22 -18.46
N GLU A 126 -6.79 39.01 -19.56
CA GLU A 126 -6.37 38.07 -20.61
C GLU A 126 -5.05 38.51 -21.24
N GLN A 127 -4.91 39.79 -21.59
CA GLN A 127 -3.66 40.35 -22.11
C GLN A 127 -2.51 40.25 -21.09
N GLN A 128 -2.81 40.42 -19.80
CA GLN A 128 -1.83 40.26 -18.74
C GLN A 128 -1.35 38.81 -18.60
N LEU A 129 -2.24 37.82 -18.71
CA LEU A 129 -1.87 36.40 -18.66
C LEU A 129 -0.95 36.02 -19.82
N VAL A 130 -1.21 36.53 -21.02
CA VAL A 130 -0.34 36.33 -22.20
C VAL A 130 1.04 36.96 -21.95
N ALA A 131 1.09 38.21 -21.50
CA ALA A 131 2.36 38.90 -21.24
C ALA A 131 3.20 38.20 -20.15
N VAL A 132 2.57 37.71 -19.07
CA VAL A 132 3.27 36.97 -18.00
C VAL A 132 3.79 35.63 -18.51
N LYS A 133 3.05 34.95 -19.39
CA LYS A 133 3.50 33.70 -20.00
C LYS A 133 4.73 33.93 -20.89
N GLU A 134 4.70 34.94 -21.76
CA GLU A 134 5.83 35.30 -22.63
C GLU A 134 7.08 35.66 -21.80
N GLN A 135 6.92 36.49 -20.77
CA GLN A 135 8.01 36.82 -19.84
C GLN A 135 8.58 35.58 -19.14
N GLY A 136 7.71 34.64 -18.75
CA GLY A 136 8.10 33.39 -18.13
C GLY A 136 8.85 32.43 -19.07
N GLU A 137 8.54 32.45 -20.37
CA GLU A 137 9.24 31.66 -21.39
C GLU A 137 10.62 32.25 -21.73
N GLU A 138 10.74 33.59 -21.80
CA GLU A 138 12.00 34.26 -22.15
C GLU A 138 13.01 34.34 -20.99
N ARG A 139 12.53 34.67 -19.78
CA ARG A 139 13.40 35.00 -18.63
C ARG A 139 13.36 33.98 -17.50
N GLY A 140 12.36 33.09 -17.51
CA GLY A 140 12.21 32.05 -16.50
C GLY A 140 12.01 32.58 -15.08
N LEU A 141 12.18 31.70 -14.10
CA LEU A 141 11.95 32.00 -12.68
C LEU A 141 12.98 32.97 -12.07
N ALA A 142 14.18 33.04 -12.64
CA ALA A 142 15.26 33.87 -12.10
C ALA A 142 14.89 35.37 -12.07
N ALA A 143 14.36 35.88 -13.19
CA ALA A 143 13.96 37.28 -13.27
C ALA A 143 12.80 37.62 -12.32
N LEU A 144 11.88 36.68 -12.09
CA LEU A 144 10.81 36.86 -11.11
C LEU A 144 11.37 37.00 -9.69
N PHE A 145 12.35 36.18 -9.32
CA PHE A 145 12.96 36.23 -8.00
C PHE A 145 13.84 37.47 -7.77
N GLU A 146 14.42 38.04 -8.83
CA GLU A 146 15.11 39.33 -8.76
C GLU A 146 14.14 40.48 -8.49
N GLN A 147 12.98 40.48 -9.14
CA GLN A 147 11.97 41.53 -9.04
C GLN A 147 11.15 41.43 -7.74
N ASP A 148 10.68 40.24 -7.39
CA ASP A 148 9.81 40.01 -6.24
C ASP A 148 10.39 38.94 -5.30
N LYS A 149 11.27 39.39 -4.40
CA LYS A 149 11.87 38.55 -3.35
C LYS A 149 10.86 38.05 -2.30
N LYS A 150 9.66 38.63 -2.23
CA LYS A 150 8.62 38.26 -1.25
C LYS A 150 7.62 37.24 -1.81
N SER A 151 7.51 37.11 -3.13
CA SER A 151 6.66 36.13 -3.81
C SER A 151 6.85 34.68 -3.33
N ILE A 152 8.06 34.34 -2.87
CA ILE A 152 8.44 32.98 -2.43
C ILE A 152 7.87 32.64 -1.03
N GLN A 153 7.47 33.64 -0.23
CA GLN A 153 6.96 33.40 1.13
C GLN A 153 5.69 32.52 1.14
N GLY A 154 4.89 32.56 0.07
CA GLY A 154 3.72 31.70 -0.10
C GLY A 154 4.01 30.27 -0.60
N VAL A 155 5.26 29.97 -0.97
CA VAL A 155 5.69 28.64 -1.44
C VAL A 155 6.13 27.75 -0.26
N PHE A 156 6.68 28.38 0.77
CA PHE A 156 7.07 27.70 2.00
C PHE A 156 5.86 27.39 2.88
N GLY A 157 6.03 26.47 3.84
CA GLY A 157 5.04 26.27 4.89
C GLY A 157 4.86 27.54 5.72
N THR A 158 3.80 27.59 6.54
CA THR A 158 3.49 28.73 7.44
C THR A 158 4.66 29.15 8.34
N ASN A 159 5.60 28.24 8.57
CA ASN A 159 6.78 28.46 9.41
C ASN A 159 8.02 28.90 8.61
N GLY A 160 7.89 29.17 7.30
CA GLY A 160 8.99 29.53 6.41
C GLY A 160 9.93 28.37 6.03
N LEU A 161 9.57 27.14 6.41
CA LEU A 161 10.35 25.92 6.12
C LEU A 161 9.91 25.31 4.77
N PRO A 162 10.84 24.64 4.05
CA PRO A 162 10.48 23.88 2.85
C PRO A 162 9.48 22.77 3.16
N PRO A 163 8.58 22.43 2.21
CA PRO A 163 7.68 21.30 2.38
C PRO A 163 8.48 19.99 2.48
N THR A 164 8.03 19.08 3.33
CA THR A 164 8.58 17.72 3.42
C THR A 164 7.99 16.85 2.30
N PRO A 165 8.68 15.75 1.91
CA PRO A 165 8.12 14.79 0.96
C PRO A 165 6.74 14.31 1.42
N CYS A 166 5.75 14.41 0.53
CA CYS A 166 4.39 13.99 0.83
C CYS A 166 4.31 12.46 0.99
N ASN A 167 3.49 12.00 1.93
CA ASN A 167 3.18 10.59 2.11
C ASN A 167 1.71 10.34 1.74
N ILE A 168 1.44 9.34 0.90
CA ILE A 168 0.08 8.95 0.50
C ILE A 168 -0.61 8.06 1.54
N ASN A 169 0.13 7.57 2.54
CA ASN A 169 -0.44 6.78 3.63
C ASN A 169 -1.49 7.61 4.37
N THR A 170 -2.70 7.06 4.46
CA THR A 170 -3.85 7.65 5.15
C THR A 170 -3.72 7.64 6.66
N VAL A 171 -2.74 6.90 7.20
CA VAL A 171 -2.44 6.83 8.63
C VAL A 171 -1.59 8.03 9.04
N PRO A 172 -1.96 8.78 10.11
CA PRO A 172 -1.14 9.88 10.62
C PRO A 172 0.29 9.45 10.88
N GLN A 173 1.29 10.29 10.60
CA GLN A 173 2.71 9.92 10.76
C GLN A 173 3.06 9.48 12.19
N SER A 174 2.39 10.01 13.21
CA SER A 174 2.53 9.58 14.61
C SER A 174 2.03 8.15 14.86
N SER A 175 1.14 7.65 14.01
CA SER A 175 0.52 6.33 14.04
C SER A 175 1.05 5.40 12.94
N GLN A 176 1.89 5.89 12.02
CA GLN A 176 2.62 5.05 11.09
C GLN A 176 3.62 4.25 11.92
N SER A 177 3.44 2.92 11.95
CA SER A 177 4.29 2.04 12.73
C SER A 177 5.74 2.23 12.29
N LYS A 178 6.54 2.76 13.21
CA LYS A 178 7.98 2.55 13.17
C LYS A 178 8.16 1.06 13.35
N TYR A 179 8.64 0.38 12.31
CA TYR A 179 9.14 -1.00 12.33
C TYR A 179 8.99 -1.70 13.68
N GLU A 180 7.93 -2.48 13.86
CA GLU A 180 7.70 -3.19 15.12
C GLU A 180 8.55 -4.46 15.14
N LEU A 181 9.32 -4.66 16.21
CA LEU A 181 10.13 -5.86 16.33
C LEU A 181 9.23 -7.05 16.71
N GLY A 182 9.03 -7.94 15.74
CA GLY A 182 8.33 -9.20 15.96
C GLY A 182 9.13 -10.13 16.85
N THR A 183 8.58 -10.49 18.01
CA THR A 183 9.21 -11.45 18.96
C THR A 183 8.54 -12.82 18.97
N GLU A 184 7.46 -12.99 18.20
CA GLU A 184 6.68 -14.22 18.12
C GLU A 184 7.19 -15.17 17.03
N ASN A 185 7.63 -14.61 15.90
CA ASN A 185 8.06 -15.36 14.73
C ASN A 185 9.53 -15.06 14.41
N GLY A 186 10.31 -16.10 14.15
CA GLY A 186 11.71 -15.99 13.73
C GLY A 186 12.68 -16.70 14.67
N TYR A 187 13.91 -16.19 14.71
CA TYR A 187 14.98 -16.81 15.47
C TYR A 187 14.94 -16.43 16.96
N PRO A 188 15.43 -17.30 17.86
CA PRO A 188 15.71 -16.91 19.23
C PRO A 188 16.69 -15.72 19.30
N GLU A 189 16.64 -14.94 20.38
CA GLU A 189 17.45 -13.70 20.60
C GLU A 189 18.96 -13.87 20.39
N LYS A 190 19.48 -15.10 20.47
CA LYS A 190 20.89 -15.41 20.23
C LYS A 190 21.34 -15.10 18.79
N TYR A 191 20.40 -15.14 17.83
CA TYR A 191 20.72 -14.94 16.43
C TYR A 191 20.66 -13.45 16.07
N PRO A 192 21.60 -12.92 15.27
CA PRO A 192 21.67 -11.50 14.91
C PRO A 192 20.61 -11.08 13.87
N CYS A 193 19.52 -11.85 13.73
CA CYS A 193 18.46 -11.61 12.76
C CYS A 193 17.24 -11.03 13.47
N ARG A 194 16.68 -9.92 12.93
CA ARG A 194 15.50 -9.24 13.48
C ARG A 194 14.31 -9.47 12.55
N THR A 195 13.14 -9.70 13.14
CA THR A 195 11.87 -9.76 12.42
C THR A 195 11.17 -8.42 12.58
N PHE A 196 10.72 -7.84 11.47
CA PHE A 196 9.94 -6.60 11.44
C PHE A 196 8.52 -6.91 10.97
N VAL A 197 7.53 -6.37 11.70
CA VAL A 197 6.08 -6.55 11.44
C VAL A 197 5.44 -5.20 11.16
#